data_AF-A0A1I4FP12-F1
#
_entry.id   AF-A0A1I4FP12-F1
#
_cell.length_a   1.000
_cell.length_b   1.000
_cell.length_c   1.000
_cell.angle_alpha   90.00
_cell.angle_beta   90.00
_cell.angle_gamma   90.00
#
_symmetry.space_group_name_H-M   'P 1'
#
loop_
_entity.id
_entity.type
_entity.pdbx_description
1 polymer ?
#
loop_
_entity_poly.entity_id
_entity_poly.type
_entity_poly.pdbx_seq_one_letter_code
_entity_poly.pdbx_strand_id
1 'polypeptide(L)'
;MSNTVIIDNEDYIPMKIRINDDGEILKFYFYEKGTKSLLEFALGEYSGELKRITLLLSEEYYFINDYLSIYSKDEVHTKLKFNRKECKTFKTFVYNNGVKIQLSGVGVENYIRIENIYLGISKSKELLEIRIVNMNENELKHICNELKHQ
;
A
#
# COMPACT_ATOMS: atom_id res chain seq x y z
N MET A 1 33.72 -24.38 19.39
CA MET A 1 33.23 -24.43 18.00
C MET A 1 32.68 -23.05 17.68
N SER A 2 33.25 -22.35 16.71
CA SER A 2 32.77 -21.04 16.28
C SER A 2 31.71 -21.22 15.20
N ASN A 3 30.52 -20.66 15.40
CA ASN A 3 29.51 -20.63 14.36
C ASN A 3 29.91 -19.59 13.31
N THR A 4 30.03 -20.03 12.07
CA THR A 4 30.14 -19.13 10.92
C THR A 4 28.73 -18.69 10.53
N VAL A 5 28.46 -17.39 10.63
CA VAL A 5 27.23 -16.79 10.10
C VAL A 5 27.53 -16.28 8.70
N ILE A 6 26.83 -16.81 7.71
CA ILE A 6 26.85 -16.32 6.33
C ILE A 6 25.64 -15.42 6.16
N ILE A 7 25.86 -14.15 5.83
CA ILE A 7 24.80 -13.18 5.52
C ILE A 7 24.78 -13.06 4.00
N ASP A 8 23.71 -13.55 3.38
CA ASP A 8 23.43 -13.35 1.96
C ASP A 8 22.56 -12.10 1.83
N ASN A 9 23.08 -11.07 1.19
CA ASN A 9 22.37 -9.80 0.98
C ASN A 9 21.74 -9.84 -0.42
N GLU A 10 20.51 -10.34 -0.52
CA GLU A 10 19.70 -10.11 -1.73
C GLU A 10 19.09 -8.69 -1.66
N ASP A 11 19.14 -7.95 -2.77
CA ASP A 11 18.56 -6.62 -2.85
C ASP A 11 17.03 -6.69 -2.75
N TYR A 12 16.49 -6.32 -1.59
CA TYR A 12 15.05 -6.12 -1.41
C TYR A 12 14.64 -4.75 -1.97
N ILE A 13 13.88 -4.74 -3.07
CA ILE A 13 13.29 -3.53 -3.64
C ILE A 13 11.78 -3.58 -3.40
N PRO A 14 11.25 -2.80 -2.44
CA PRO A 14 9.82 -2.79 -2.15
C PRO A 14 9.01 -2.10 -3.24
N MET A 15 7.74 -2.49 -3.39
CA MET A 15 6.80 -1.77 -4.24
C MET A 15 6.69 -0.33 -3.75
N LYS A 16 7.08 0.59 -4.63
CA LYS A 16 7.13 2.01 -4.33
C LYS A 16 6.45 2.81 -5.42
N ILE A 17 5.40 3.52 -5.04
CA ILE A 17 4.63 4.39 -5.92
C ILE A 17 4.95 5.83 -5.54
N ARG A 18 5.51 6.60 -6.47
CA ARG A 18 5.81 8.02 -6.32
C ARG A 18 4.78 8.85 -7.08
N ILE A 19 4.28 9.90 -6.47
CA ILE A 19 3.24 10.79 -7.00
C ILE A 19 3.77 12.21 -6.92
N ASN A 20 3.90 12.89 -8.06
CA ASN A 20 4.33 14.30 -8.17
C ASN A 20 5.52 14.64 -7.27
N ASP A 21 6.67 14.01 -7.54
CA ASP A 21 7.92 14.23 -6.82
C ASP A 21 8.51 15.60 -7.23
N ASP A 22 8.17 16.63 -6.46
CA ASP A 22 8.55 18.03 -6.64
C ASP A 22 9.67 18.47 -5.69
N GLY A 23 10.29 17.52 -4.98
CA GLY A 23 11.35 17.79 -4.00
C GLY A 23 10.85 18.36 -2.67
N GLU A 24 9.54 18.35 -2.42
CA GLU A 24 8.97 18.75 -1.14
C GLU A 24 9.46 17.86 0.01
N ILE A 25 9.65 18.44 1.20
CA ILE A 25 9.94 17.68 2.42
C ILE A 25 8.79 16.72 2.71
N LEU A 26 9.12 15.48 3.05
CA LEU A 26 8.13 14.42 3.26
C LEU A 26 7.92 14.12 4.74
N LYS A 27 6.64 14.00 5.12
CA LYS A 27 6.19 13.48 6.41
C LYS A 27 5.65 12.06 6.26
N PHE A 28 6.11 11.18 7.14
CA PHE A 28 5.90 9.73 7.02
C PHE A 28 4.86 9.21 8.01
N TYR A 29 4.05 8.26 7.54
CA TYR A 29 3.00 7.59 8.29
C TYR A 29 3.05 6.09 8.01
N PHE A 30 2.72 5.28 9.02
CA PHE A 30 2.88 3.84 8.93
C PHE A 30 1.60 3.11 9.35
N TYR A 31 1.22 2.12 8.55
CA TYR A 31 0.22 1.11 8.91
C TYR A 31 0.94 -0.21 9.10
N GLU A 32 0.80 -0.80 10.29
CA GLU A 32 1.54 -2.01 10.65
C GLU A 32 0.62 -3.05 11.29
N LYS A 33 0.89 -4.34 11.07
CA LYS A 33 0.28 -5.44 11.82
C LYS A 33 1.40 -6.36 12.31
N GLY A 34 1.68 -6.28 13.61
CA GLY A 34 2.85 -6.94 14.19
C GLY A 34 4.14 -6.47 13.53
N THR A 35 5.10 -7.38 13.38
CA THR A 35 6.43 -7.06 12.82
C THR A 35 6.61 -7.50 11.36
N LYS A 36 5.59 -8.10 10.75
CA LYS A 36 5.69 -8.76 9.43
C LYS A 36 4.76 -8.16 8.38
N SER A 37 4.13 -7.03 8.66
CA SER A 37 3.28 -6.33 7.72
C SER A 37 3.41 -4.84 7.97
N LEU A 38 3.89 -4.11 6.98
CA LEU A 38 4.24 -2.71 7.11
C LEU A 38 4.00 -2.00 5.78
N LEU A 39 3.25 -0.91 5.86
CA LEU A 39 2.99 0.00 4.76
C LEU A 39 3.35 1.41 5.18
N GLU A 40 4.12 2.08 4.34
CA GLU A 40 4.52 3.47 4.51
C GLU A 40 3.75 4.38 3.55
N PHE A 41 3.28 5.49 4.09
CA PHE A 41 2.79 6.64 3.35
C PHE A 41 3.69 7.84 3.59
N ALA A 42 4.00 8.58 2.53
CA ALA A 42 4.67 9.87 2.64
C ALA A 42 3.79 10.97 2.06
N LEU A 43 3.54 12.00 2.86
CA LEU A 43 2.84 13.21 2.45
C LEU A 43 3.82 14.37 2.33
N GLY A 44 3.53 15.31 1.43
CA GLY A 44 4.22 16.60 1.43
C GLY A 44 3.95 17.32 2.76
N GLU A 45 5.00 17.78 3.43
CA GLU A 45 4.87 18.40 4.75
C GLU A 45 4.06 19.69 4.72
N TYR A 46 4.16 20.46 3.63
CA TYR A 46 3.46 21.73 3.44
C TYR A 46 2.13 21.55 2.70
N SER A 47 2.12 20.76 1.62
CA SER A 47 0.95 20.52 0.79
C SER A 47 -0.07 19.60 1.48
N GLY A 48 0.40 18.66 2.30
CA GLY A 48 -0.40 17.58 2.86
C GLY A 48 -0.87 16.57 1.81
N GLU A 49 -0.37 16.67 0.57
CA GLU A 49 -0.71 15.79 -0.54
C GLU A 49 0.02 14.46 -0.41
N LEU A 50 -0.60 13.39 -0.93
CA LEU A 50 0.05 12.10 -0.99
C LEU A 50 1.17 12.12 -2.05
N LYS A 51 2.41 11.90 -1.60
CA LYS A 51 3.61 11.89 -2.46
C LYS A 51 4.16 10.49 -2.67
N ARG A 52 3.97 9.57 -1.71
CA ARG A 52 4.48 8.20 -1.84
C ARG A 52 3.65 7.17 -1.09
N ILE A 53 3.54 5.99 -1.67
CA ILE A 53 3.11 4.75 -1.00
C ILE A 53 4.22 3.72 -1.17
N THR A 54 4.66 3.09 -0.08
CA THR A 54 5.64 2.00 -0.11
C THR A 54 5.10 0.80 0.66
N LEU A 55 4.84 -0.32 -0.01
CA LEU A 55 4.56 -1.59 0.69
C LEU A 55 5.90 -2.16 1.11
N LEU A 56 6.16 -2.23 2.41
CA LEU A 56 7.46 -2.65 2.95
C LEU A 56 7.46 -4.13 3.30
N LEU A 57 6.36 -4.65 3.86
CA LEU A 57 6.19 -6.07 4.20
C LEU A 57 4.69 -6.42 4.19
N SER A 58 4.35 -7.67 3.91
CA SER A 58 2.98 -8.21 3.95
C SER A 58 2.97 -9.74 4.08
N GLU A 59 2.99 -10.25 5.31
CA GLU A 59 2.89 -11.69 5.61
C GLU A 59 1.62 -12.36 5.03
N GLU A 60 0.46 -11.71 5.14
CA GLU A 60 -0.80 -12.26 4.61
C GLU A 60 -1.07 -11.74 3.20
N TYR A 61 -0.80 -12.58 2.19
CA TYR A 61 -1.11 -12.26 0.81
C TYR A 61 -1.76 -13.40 0.02
N TYR A 62 -2.49 -13.05 -1.03
CA TYR A 62 -3.26 -13.97 -1.85
C TYR A 62 -3.19 -13.58 -3.33
N PHE A 63 -3.04 -14.57 -4.20
CA PHE A 63 -3.17 -14.41 -5.65
C PHE A 63 -4.60 -14.74 -6.08
N ILE A 64 -5.24 -13.80 -6.76
CA ILE A 64 -6.63 -13.90 -7.19
C ILE A 64 -6.65 -13.96 -8.72
N ASN A 65 -7.16 -15.06 -9.27
CA ASN A 65 -7.34 -15.21 -10.71
C ASN A 65 -8.64 -14.51 -11.17
N ASP A 66 -8.66 -13.19 -11.01
CA ASP A 66 -9.76 -12.31 -11.43
C ASP A 66 -9.21 -10.89 -11.64
N TYR A 67 -10.05 -9.99 -12.15
CA TYR A 67 -9.73 -8.58 -12.32
C TYR A 67 -10.24 -7.76 -11.13
N LEU A 68 -9.38 -6.88 -10.62
CA LEU A 68 -9.73 -5.90 -9.61
C LEU A 68 -10.66 -4.86 -10.23
N SER A 69 -11.93 -4.92 -9.83
CA SER A 69 -12.97 -3.96 -10.20
C SER A 69 -13.10 -2.85 -9.16
N ILE A 70 -13.58 -1.69 -9.61
CA ILE A 70 -13.88 -0.54 -8.75
C ILE A 70 -15.32 -0.12 -9.01
N TYR A 71 -16.11 -0.12 -7.95
CA TYR A 71 -17.46 0.41 -7.93
C TYR A 71 -17.46 1.59 -6.95
N SER A 72 -17.21 2.81 -7.43
CA SER A 72 -17.17 3.99 -6.56
C SER A 72 -17.89 5.19 -7.15
N LYS A 73 -18.52 5.98 -6.28
CA LYS A 73 -18.69 7.42 -6.47
C LYS A 73 -17.39 8.05 -5.98
N ASP A 74 -16.59 8.58 -6.89
CA ASP A 74 -15.31 9.20 -6.56
C ASP A 74 -15.53 10.47 -5.76
N GLU A 75 -14.87 10.60 -4.61
CA GLU A 75 -14.81 11.87 -3.87
C GLU A 75 -13.51 12.58 -4.26
N VAL A 76 -13.66 13.65 -5.04
CA VAL A 76 -12.56 14.49 -5.49
C VAL A 76 -12.30 15.50 -4.38
N HIS A 77 -11.17 15.36 -3.67
CA HIS A 77 -10.61 16.33 -2.70
C HIS A 77 -11.02 16.21 -1.22
N THR A 78 -10.86 15.04 -0.62
CA THR A 78 -10.92 14.91 0.84
C THR A 78 -9.54 14.72 1.46
N LYS A 79 -9.20 15.55 2.46
CA LYS A 79 -8.01 15.35 3.30
C LYS A 79 -8.17 14.07 4.14
N LEU A 80 -7.29 13.11 3.90
CA LEU A 80 -7.17 11.89 4.67
C LEU A 80 -6.56 12.16 6.06
N LYS A 81 -7.03 11.41 7.06
CA LYS A 81 -6.33 11.35 8.34
C LYS A 81 -5.32 10.21 8.30
N PHE A 82 -4.07 10.57 8.00
CA PHE A 82 -2.96 9.65 8.15
C PHE A 82 -2.45 9.74 9.59
N ASN A 83 -2.48 8.61 10.27
CA ASN A 83 -1.90 8.43 11.59
C ASN A 83 -1.04 7.17 11.54
N ARG A 84 0.02 7.10 12.34
CA ARG A 84 0.64 5.80 12.62
C ARG A 84 -0.43 4.91 13.26
N LYS A 85 -0.66 3.72 12.71
CA LYS A 85 -1.76 2.86 13.12
C LYS A 85 -1.35 1.40 13.13
N GLU A 86 -1.47 0.79 14.30
CA GLU A 86 -1.51 -0.66 14.40
C GLU A 86 -2.87 -1.16 13.90
N CYS A 87 -2.83 -2.07 12.93
CA CYS A 87 -3.98 -2.58 12.21
C CYS A 87 -4.30 -3.99 12.70
N LYS A 88 -5.59 -4.25 12.97
CA LYS A 88 -6.07 -5.62 13.24
C LYS A 88 -6.06 -6.49 11.98
N THR A 89 -6.17 -5.86 10.81
CA THR A 89 -6.19 -6.51 9.50
C THR A 89 -5.10 -5.89 8.64
N PHE A 90 -4.34 -6.74 7.97
CA PHE A 90 -3.40 -6.33 6.93
C PHE A 90 -3.32 -7.49 5.95
N LYS A 91 -3.89 -7.34 4.76
CA LYS A 91 -3.90 -8.39 3.73
C LYS A 91 -3.65 -7.80 2.37
N THR A 92 -2.80 -8.43 1.58
CA THR A 92 -2.52 -8.03 0.20
C THR A 92 -3.11 -9.02 -0.77
N PHE A 93 -3.94 -8.55 -1.70
CA PHE A 93 -4.54 -9.36 -2.74
C PHE A 93 -4.01 -8.89 -4.08
N VAL A 94 -3.38 -9.80 -4.82
CA VAL A 94 -2.83 -9.53 -6.16
C VAL A 94 -3.79 -10.11 -7.19
N TYR A 95 -4.33 -9.25 -8.03
CA TYR A 95 -5.26 -9.56 -9.12
C TYR A 95 -4.54 -9.50 -10.47
N ASN A 96 -5.21 -9.93 -11.53
CA ASN A 96 -4.63 -9.96 -12.89
C ASN A 96 -4.33 -8.56 -13.47
N ASN A 97 -4.85 -7.49 -12.89
CA ASN A 97 -4.66 -6.11 -13.34
C ASN A 97 -4.33 -5.12 -12.23
N GLY A 98 -4.06 -5.59 -11.00
CA GLY A 98 -3.90 -4.67 -9.88
C GLY A 98 -3.71 -5.34 -8.53
N VAL A 99 -3.59 -4.51 -7.51
CA VAL A 99 -3.36 -4.94 -6.13
C VAL A 99 -4.34 -4.24 -5.21
N LYS A 100 -4.87 -5.00 -4.25
CA LYS A 100 -5.65 -4.48 -3.12
C LYS A 100 -4.90 -4.74 -1.82
N ILE A 101 -4.66 -3.69 -1.05
CA ILE A 101 -4.13 -3.78 0.32
C ILE A 101 -5.27 -3.45 1.28
N GLN A 102 -5.71 -4.42 2.06
CA GLN A 102 -6.76 -4.27 3.06
C GLN A 102 -6.16 -4.04 4.44
N LEU A 103 -6.50 -2.90 5.07
CA LEU A 103 -6.00 -2.47 6.38
C LEU A 103 -7.08 -2.59 7.48
N SER A 104 -8.32 -2.90 7.11
CA SER A 104 -9.45 -3.07 8.02
C SER A 104 -10.47 -4.07 7.48
N GLY A 105 -11.16 -4.77 8.38
CA GLY A 105 -12.33 -5.60 8.07
C GLY A 105 -13.64 -4.82 7.94
N VAL A 106 -13.63 -3.51 8.20
CA VAL A 106 -14.80 -2.64 8.06
C VAL A 106 -15.03 -2.30 6.58
N GLY A 107 -16.29 -2.21 6.16
CA GLY A 107 -16.66 -1.84 4.79
C GLY A 107 -16.23 -0.42 4.41
N VAL A 108 -15.88 -0.24 3.14
CA VAL A 108 -15.53 1.06 2.56
C VAL A 108 -16.80 1.87 2.31
N GLU A 109 -16.80 3.14 2.72
CA GLU A 109 -17.89 4.08 2.46
C GLU A 109 -17.68 4.81 1.13
N ASN A 110 -16.50 5.37 0.92
CA ASN A 110 -16.13 6.15 -0.26
C ASN A 110 -14.69 5.85 -0.71
N TYR A 111 -14.37 6.23 -1.94
CA TYR A 111 -13.00 6.20 -2.44
C TYR A 111 -12.53 7.59 -2.82
N ILE A 112 -11.29 7.89 -2.44
CA ILE A 112 -10.53 9.01 -2.99
C ILE A 112 -9.65 8.45 -4.11
N ARG A 113 -9.80 9.01 -5.31
CA ARG A 113 -9.03 8.61 -6.48
C ARG A 113 -7.83 9.52 -6.70
N ILE A 114 -6.67 8.92 -6.92
CA ILE A 114 -5.42 9.57 -7.33
C ILE A 114 -4.87 8.75 -8.51
N GLU A 115 -5.08 9.23 -9.73
CA GLU A 115 -4.76 8.49 -10.96
C GLU A 115 -5.39 7.07 -11.00
N ASN A 116 -4.57 6.04 -10.91
CA ASN A 116 -4.96 4.62 -10.86
C ASN A 116 -4.98 4.04 -9.44
N ILE A 117 -4.84 4.89 -8.42
CA ILE A 117 -4.84 4.53 -7.01
C ILE A 117 -6.15 4.99 -6.38
N TYR A 118 -6.78 4.11 -5.63
CA TYR A 118 -8.05 4.36 -4.96
C TYR A 118 -7.89 4.05 -3.48
N LEU A 119 -8.10 5.06 -2.67
CA LEU A 119 -7.98 5.01 -1.22
C LEU A 119 -9.39 4.84 -0.64
N GLY A 120 -9.69 3.63 -0.19
CA GLY A 120 -10.98 3.29 0.42
C GLY A 120 -11.02 3.80 1.85
N ILE A 121 -12.00 4.64 2.16
CA ILE A 121 -12.12 5.32 3.44
C ILE A 121 -13.40 4.98 4.19
N SER A 122 -13.33 5.07 5.51
CA SER A 122 -14.49 5.03 6.39
C SER A 122 -15.24 6.37 6.38
N LYS A 123 -16.45 6.38 6.96
CA LYS A 123 -17.20 7.61 7.28
C LYS A 123 -16.41 8.60 8.16
N SER A 124 -15.49 8.10 9.00
CA SER A 124 -14.61 8.92 9.85
C SER A 124 -13.32 9.39 9.16
N LYS A 125 -13.20 9.17 7.84
CA LYS A 125 -12.03 9.52 7.01
C LYS A 125 -10.75 8.75 7.38
N GLU A 126 -10.92 7.55 7.94
CA GLU A 126 -9.80 6.62 8.14
C GLU A 126 -9.56 5.80 6.88
N LEU A 127 -8.30 5.57 6.53
CA LEU A 127 -7.93 4.65 5.48
C LEU A 127 -8.25 3.21 5.90
N LEU A 128 -8.98 2.49 5.05
CA LEU A 128 -9.40 1.10 5.26
C LEU A 128 -8.79 0.15 4.24
N GLU A 129 -8.59 0.60 3.00
CA GLU A 129 -7.94 -0.17 1.95
C GLU A 129 -7.35 0.72 0.87
N ILE A 130 -6.45 0.15 0.08
CA ILE A 130 -5.84 0.77 -1.10
C ILE A 130 -6.07 -0.19 -2.26
N ARG A 131 -6.50 0.34 -3.39
CA ARG A 131 -6.56 -0.40 -4.66
C ARG A 131 -5.70 0.33 -5.67
N ILE A 132 -4.78 -0.40 -6.28
CA ILE A 132 -3.98 0.07 -7.42
C ILE A 132 -4.45 -0.76 -8.60
N VAL A 133 -5.02 -0.11 -9.61
CA VAL A 133 -5.56 -0.78 -10.80
C VAL A 133 -4.75 -0.44 -12.04
N ASN A 134 -5.03 -1.15 -13.13
CA ASN A 134 -4.38 -0.98 -14.43
C ASN A 134 -2.86 -1.12 -14.34
N MET A 135 -2.38 -2.01 -13.46
CA MET A 135 -0.97 -2.34 -13.38
C MET A 135 -0.56 -3.18 -14.59
N ASN A 136 0.62 -2.92 -15.14
CA ASN A 136 1.17 -3.70 -16.24
C ASN A 136 1.80 -5.01 -15.73
N GLU A 137 2.13 -5.91 -16.66
CA GLU A 137 2.68 -7.24 -16.33
C GLU A 137 3.99 -7.16 -15.53
N ASN A 138 4.87 -6.20 -15.83
CA ASN A 138 6.13 -6.05 -15.12
C ASN A 138 5.92 -5.59 -13.68
N GLU A 139 4.99 -4.65 -13.46
CA GLU A 139 4.62 -4.17 -12.13
C GLU A 139 4.02 -5.30 -11.28
N LEU A 140 3.11 -6.09 -11.86
CA LEU A 140 2.51 -7.25 -11.17
C LEU A 140 3.56 -8.32 -10.87
N LYS A 141 4.46 -8.61 -11.82
CA LYS A 141 5.55 -9.56 -11.63
C LYS A 141 6.50 -9.12 -10.50
N HIS A 142 6.80 -7.83 -10.42
CA HIS A 142 7.63 -7.27 -9.36
C HIS A 142 7.00 -7.51 -7.97
N ILE A 143 5.72 -7.15 -7.79
CA ILE A 143 5.01 -7.36 -6.51
C ILE A 143 4.88 -8.85 -6.18
N CYS A 144 4.59 -9.69 -7.17
CA CYS A 144 4.55 -11.13 -6.97
C CYS A 144 5.87 -11.68 -6.44
N ASN A 145 7.00 -11.18 -6.96
CA ASN A 145 8.32 -11.59 -6.52
C ASN A 145 8.62 -11.07 -5.12
N GLU A 146 8.35 -9.80 -4.86
CA GLU A 146 8.52 -9.17 -3.54
C GLU A 146 7.76 -9.95 -2.46
N LEU A 147 6.46 -10.22 -2.66
CA LEU A 147 5.64 -10.93 -1.69
C LEU A 147 6.11 -12.38 -1.43
N LYS A 148 6.80 -13.01 -2.39
CA LYS A 148 7.32 -14.38 -2.25
C LYS A 148 8.67 -14.44 -1.52
N HIS A 149 9.45 -13.37 -1.53
CA HIS A 149 10.85 -13.36 -1.05
C HIS A 149 11.14 -12.34 0.07
N GLN A 150 10.10 -11.68 0.58
CA GLN A 150 10.13 -10.81 1.78
C GLN A 150 10.50 -11.55 3.08
#